data_AF-F9X0A0-F1
#
_entry.id   AF-F9X0A0-F1
#
_cell.length_a   1.000
_cell.length_b   1.000
_cell.length_c   1.000
_cell.angle_alpha   90.00
_cell.angle_beta   90.00
_cell.angle_gamma   90.00
#
_symmetry.space_group_name_H-M   'P 1'
#
loop_
_entity.id
_entity.type
_entity.pdbx_description
1 polymer ?
#
loop_
_entity_poly.entity_id
_entity_poly.type
_entity_poly.pdbx_seq_one_letter_code
_entity_poly.pdbx_strand_id
1 'polypeptide(L)'
;MSDFGDVIDTLTFEQILEMDDDEEEREFSRSIVFDFFEQAANTFSQMDKSLEAKDLENLSALGHFLKGSSATLGLTKVKDSCEKIQHFGARKNETGDQDEPDDEVSLSKCRTTIEQTKVEFAEAERKLRRFYHDDGPAEGAKE
;
A
#
# COMPACT_ATOMS: atom_id res chain seq x y z
N MET A 1 -14.39 -12.99 14.26
CA MET A 1 -14.02 -12.23 13.06
C MET A 1 -13.35 -10.96 13.51
N SER A 2 -12.11 -10.76 13.09
CA SER A 2 -11.41 -9.49 13.29
C SER A 2 -12.18 -8.39 12.58
N ASP A 3 -12.57 -7.36 13.33
CA ASP A 3 -13.28 -6.22 12.74
C ASP A 3 -12.27 -5.29 12.07
N PHE A 4 -11.89 -5.63 10.84
CA PHE A 4 -11.01 -4.80 10.02
C PHE A 4 -11.76 -3.67 9.29
N GLY A 5 -13.10 -3.63 9.39
CA GLY A 5 -13.95 -2.69 8.66
C GLY A 5 -13.79 -2.82 7.15
N ASP A 6 -13.70 -1.69 6.45
CA ASP A 6 -13.53 -1.58 4.99
C ASP A 6 -12.06 -1.44 4.55
N VAL A 7 -11.11 -1.70 5.44
CA VAL A 7 -9.66 -1.46 5.18
C VAL A 7 -8.96 -2.71 4.67
N ILE A 8 -9.39 -3.89 5.12
CA ILE A 8 -8.81 -5.18 4.76
C ILE A 8 -9.95 -6.08 4.30
N ASP A 9 -9.82 -6.60 3.08
CA ASP A 9 -10.68 -7.67 2.59
C ASP A 9 -10.45 -8.92 3.43
N THR A 10 -11.42 -9.18 4.30
CA THR A 10 -11.31 -10.24 5.30
C THR A 10 -11.25 -11.62 4.63
N LEU A 11 -11.90 -11.81 3.48
CA LEU A 11 -11.86 -13.10 2.76
C LEU A 11 -10.47 -13.40 2.21
N THR A 12 -9.80 -12.41 1.62
CA THR A 12 -8.40 -12.56 1.17
C THR A 12 -7.47 -12.78 2.35
N PHE A 13 -7.64 -12.03 3.44
CA PHE A 13 -6.78 -12.15 4.60
C PHE A 13 -6.98 -13.48 5.36
N GLU A 14 -8.20 -14.00 5.44
CA GLU A 14 -8.51 -15.32 6.01
C GLU A 14 -7.74 -16.43 5.31
N GLN A 15 -7.57 -16.37 3.98
CA GLN A 15 -6.76 -17.36 3.25
C GLN A 15 -5.29 -17.36 3.68
N ILE A 16 -4.76 -16.23 4.13
CA ILE A 16 -3.40 -16.16 4.67
C ILE A 16 -3.36 -16.74 6.09
N LEU A 17 -4.37 -16.47 6.90
CA LEU A 17 -4.47 -17.04 8.25
C LEU A 17 -4.63 -18.57 8.22
N GLU A 18 -5.33 -19.11 7.22
CA GLU A 18 -5.45 -20.56 7.00
C GLU A 18 -4.11 -21.25 6.68
N MET A 19 -3.06 -20.49 6.36
CA MET A 19 -1.71 -21.00 6.14
C MET A 19 -0.87 -21.06 7.42
N ASP A 20 -1.35 -20.52 8.54
CA ASP A 20 -0.67 -20.66 9.83
C ASP A 20 -0.87 -22.08 10.38
N ASP A 21 0.23 -22.72 10.80
CA ASP A 21 0.17 -24.04 11.47
C ASP A 21 -0.42 -23.97 12.89
N ASP A 22 -0.32 -22.79 13.53
CA ASP A 22 -0.83 -22.52 14.88
C ASP A 22 -1.56 -21.16 14.91
N GLU A 23 -2.82 -21.18 15.37
CA GLU A 23 -3.70 -20.01 15.39
C GLU A 23 -3.33 -18.96 16.46
N GLU A 24 -2.55 -19.32 17.47
CA GLU A 24 -2.06 -18.43 18.53
C GLU A 24 -0.75 -17.74 18.13
N GLU A 25 0.19 -18.49 17.56
CA GLU A 25 1.51 -17.95 17.17
C GLU A 25 1.46 -17.17 15.85
N ARG A 26 0.69 -17.69 14.87
CA ARG A 26 0.50 -17.09 13.54
C ARG A 26 1.79 -16.65 12.85
N GLU A 27 2.83 -17.46 12.96
CA GLU A 27 4.18 -17.09 12.51
C GLU A 27 4.24 -16.73 11.03
N PHE A 28 3.52 -17.49 10.18
CA PHE A 28 3.54 -17.30 8.73
C PHE A 28 2.83 -16.01 8.33
N SER A 29 1.58 -15.83 8.76
CA SER A 29 0.82 -14.63 8.40
C SER A 29 1.44 -13.37 9.01
N ARG A 30 1.97 -13.46 10.24
CA ARG A 30 2.72 -12.37 10.87
C ARG A 30 3.96 -12.01 10.06
N SER A 31 4.76 -12.98 9.63
CA SER A 31 5.96 -12.70 8.82
C SER A 31 5.60 -11.91 7.56
N ILE A 32 4.63 -12.38 6.77
CA ILE A 32 4.26 -11.71 5.51
C ILE A 32 3.73 -10.30 5.76
N VAL A 33 2.93 -10.10 6.81
CA VAL A 33 2.39 -8.78 7.15
C VAL A 33 3.49 -7.79 7.55
N PHE A 34 4.45 -8.21 8.37
CA PHE A 34 5.53 -7.34 8.82
C PHE A 34 6.56 -7.08 7.72
N ASP A 35 6.85 -8.08 6.87
CA ASP A 35 7.68 -7.91 5.67
C ASP A 35 7.04 -6.90 4.71
N PHE A 36 5.71 -6.94 4.57
CA PHE A 36 4.98 -5.94 3.78
C PHE A 36 5.09 -4.52 4.37
N PHE A 37 5.11 -4.36 5.69
CA PHE A 37 5.29 -3.03 6.31
C PHE A 37 6.64 -2.41 5.92
N GLU A 38 7.72 -3.19 6.00
CA GLU A 38 9.05 -2.73 5.59
C GLU A 38 9.06 -2.40 4.09
N GLN A 39 8.47 -3.28 3.27
CA GLN A 39 8.38 -3.08 1.83
C GLN A 39 7.62 -1.79 1.48
N ALA A 40 6.46 -1.55 2.11
CA ALA A 40 5.65 -0.36 1.89
C ALA A 40 6.42 0.91 2.28
N ALA A 41 7.04 0.93 3.46
CA ALA A 41 7.84 2.07 3.93
C ALA A 41 8.99 2.39 2.96
N ASN A 42 9.69 1.37 2.48
CA ASN A 42 10.77 1.52 1.50
C ASN A 42 10.23 2.05 0.16
N THR A 43 9.13 1.47 -0.34
CA THR A 43 8.51 1.90 -1.59
C THR A 43 8.02 3.36 -1.51
N PHE A 44 7.41 3.79 -0.41
CA PHE A 44 7.01 5.19 -0.23
C PHE A 44 8.22 6.14 -0.24
N SER A 45 9.31 5.78 0.42
CA SER A 45 10.57 6.54 0.38
C SER A 45 11.13 6.66 -1.04
N GLN A 46 11.03 5.59 -1.85
CA GLN A 46 11.42 5.62 -3.27
C GLN A 46 10.47 6.48 -4.11
N MET A 47 9.16 6.40 -3.86
CA MET A 47 8.16 7.24 -4.54
C MET A 47 8.41 8.73 -4.29
N ASP A 48 8.73 9.11 -3.05
CA ASP A 48 9.05 10.51 -2.70
C ASP A 48 10.29 11.01 -3.47
N LYS A 49 11.34 10.17 -3.56
CA LYS A 49 12.54 10.49 -4.38
C LYS A 49 12.21 10.60 -5.87
N SER A 50 11.35 9.74 -6.39
CA SER A 50 10.92 9.82 -7.79
C SER A 50 10.04 11.04 -8.07
N LEU A 51 9.23 11.50 -7.12
CA LEU A 51 8.52 12.77 -7.23
C LEU A 51 9.49 13.96 -7.30
N GLU A 52 10.55 13.97 -6.50
CA GLU A 52 11.59 15.01 -6.55
C GLU A 52 12.35 14.99 -7.88
N ALA A 53 12.67 13.80 -8.38
CA ALA A 53 13.33 13.59 -9.67
C ALA A 53 12.40 13.76 -10.89
N LYS A 54 11.08 13.94 -10.66
CA LYS A 54 10.04 13.96 -11.69
C LYS A 54 10.02 12.69 -12.58
N ASP A 55 10.36 11.54 -12.00
CA ASP A 55 10.48 10.27 -12.69
C ASP A 55 9.13 9.52 -12.71
N LEU A 56 8.29 9.86 -13.68
CA LEU A 56 6.97 9.25 -13.88
C LEU A 56 7.03 7.75 -14.19
N GLU A 57 8.04 7.29 -14.92
CA GLU A 57 8.20 5.86 -15.24
C GLU A 57 8.48 5.05 -13.97
N ASN A 58 9.39 5.52 -13.12
CA ASN A 58 9.67 4.84 -11.86
C ASN A 58 8.47 4.92 -10.89
N LEU A 59 7.74 6.05 -10.86
CA LEU A 59 6.48 6.13 -10.09
C LEU A 59 5.47 5.07 -10.55
N SER A 60 5.34 4.86 -11.86
CA SER A 60 4.47 3.82 -12.40
C SER A 60 4.88 2.42 -11.95
N ALA A 61 6.18 2.12 -12.03
CA ALA A 61 6.75 0.84 -11.62
C ALA A 61 6.58 0.57 -10.12
N LEU A 62 6.84 1.57 -9.27
CA LEU A 62 6.65 1.47 -7.82
C LEU A 62 5.18 1.30 -7.45
N GLY A 63 4.27 2.02 -8.13
CA GLY A 63 2.82 1.83 -7.96
C GLY A 63 2.38 0.42 -8.32
N HIS A 64 2.84 -0.11 -9.45
CA HIS A 64 2.57 -1.50 -9.85
C HIS A 64 3.09 -2.53 -8.84
N PHE A 65 4.32 -2.33 -8.35
CA PHE A 65 4.94 -3.23 -7.38
C PHE A 65 4.14 -3.28 -6.07
N LEU A 66 3.85 -2.13 -5.47
CA LEU A 66 3.14 -2.08 -4.19
C LEU A 66 1.66 -2.51 -4.33
N LYS A 67 1.04 -2.28 -5.49
CA LYS A 67 -0.29 -2.82 -5.83
C LYS A 67 -0.34 -4.35 -5.70
N GLY A 68 0.68 -5.05 -6.23
CA GLY A 68 0.75 -6.50 -6.16
C GLY A 68 0.79 -7.01 -4.72
N SER A 69 1.70 -6.46 -3.92
CA SER A 69 1.88 -6.89 -2.53
C SER A 69 0.68 -6.53 -1.63
N SER A 70 0.08 -5.36 -1.82
CA SER A 70 -1.12 -4.95 -1.07
C SER A 70 -2.34 -5.80 -1.42
N ALA A 71 -2.47 -6.25 -2.68
CA ALA A 71 -3.52 -7.18 -3.10
C ALA A 71 -3.42 -8.53 -2.37
N THR A 72 -2.21 -9.07 -2.22
CA THR A 72 -1.98 -10.36 -1.53
C THR A 72 -2.54 -10.35 -0.12
N LEU A 73 -2.36 -9.26 0.62
CA LEU A 73 -2.83 -9.12 2.00
C LEU A 73 -4.27 -8.59 2.11
N GLY A 74 -4.96 -8.32 1.00
CA GLY A 74 -6.32 -7.80 1.00
C GLY A 74 -6.45 -6.31 1.34
N LEU A 75 -5.39 -5.50 1.28
CA LEU A 75 -5.46 -4.06 1.58
C LEU A 75 -6.08 -3.29 0.40
N THR A 76 -7.40 -3.37 0.26
CA THR A 76 -8.12 -2.91 -0.95
C THR A 76 -7.88 -1.43 -1.26
N LYS A 77 -7.94 -0.54 -0.25
CA LYS A 77 -7.72 0.90 -0.45
C LYS A 77 -6.30 1.20 -0.94
N VAL A 78 -5.30 0.61 -0.27
CA VAL A 78 -3.89 0.74 -0.66
C VAL A 78 -3.68 0.22 -2.09
N LYS A 79 -4.25 -0.93 -2.43
CA LYS A 79 -4.19 -1.52 -3.77
C LYS A 79 -4.76 -0.58 -4.83
N ASP A 80 -5.95 -0.03 -4.60
CA ASP A 80 -6.63 0.87 -5.53
C ASP A 80 -5.84 2.18 -5.71
N SER A 81 -5.31 2.76 -4.63
CA SER A 81 -4.48 3.95 -4.70
C SER A 81 -3.14 3.70 -5.40
N CYS A 82 -2.53 2.51 -5.21
CA CYS A 82 -1.33 2.09 -5.95
C CYS A 82 -1.60 1.92 -7.46
N GLU A 83 -2.78 1.42 -7.84
CA GLU A 83 -3.21 1.34 -9.23
C GLU A 83 -3.36 2.73 -9.87
N LYS A 84 -3.91 3.70 -9.13
CA LYS A 84 -3.96 5.09 -9.58
C LYS A 84 -2.56 5.67 -9.80
N ILE A 85 -1.63 5.45 -8.86
CA ILE A 85 -0.22 5.87 -9.01
C ILE A 85 0.42 5.23 -10.25
N GLN A 86 0.15 3.94 -10.48
CA GLN A 86 0.61 3.23 -11.69
C GLN A 86 0.12 3.94 -12.95
N HIS A 87 -1.18 4.28 -13.03
CA HIS A 87 -1.77 4.95 -14.18
C HIS A 87 -1.23 6.37 -14.38
N PHE A 88 -1.19 7.19 -13.32
CA PHE A 88 -0.65 8.55 -13.39
C PHE A 88 0.83 8.56 -13.80
N GLY A 89 1.65 7.65 -13.25
CA GLY A 89 3.04 7.48 -13.68
C GLY A 89 3.18 7.05 -15.15
N ALA A 90 2.19 6.34 -15.68
CA ALA A 90 2.13 5.97 -17.10
C ALA A 90 1.58 7.08 -18.00
N ARG A 91 1.41 8.32 -17.49
CA ARG A 91 0.81 9.47 -18.18
C ARG A 91 -0.60 9.16 -18.64
N LYS A 92 -1.40 8.62 -17.73
CA LYS A 92 -2.81 8.32 -17.95
C LYS A 92 -3.67 8.96 -16.89
N ASN A 93 -4.96 9.08 -17.18
CA ASN A 93 -5.96 9.46 -16.20
C ASN A 93 -6.13 8.38 -15.10
N GLU A 94 -6.99 8.66 -14.12
CA GLU A 94 -7.19 7.80 -12.95
C GLU A 94 -7.57 6.35 -13.31
N THR A 95 -8.39 6.20 -14.35
CA THR A 95 -8.92 4.92 -14.84
C THR A 95 -7.97 4.18 -15.78
N GLY A 96 -6.90 4.83 -16.25
CA GLY A 96 -5.91 4.24 -17.16
C GLY A 96 -6.36 4.07 -18.61
N ASP A 97 -7.51 4.66 -18.98
CA ASP A 97 -8.15 4.53 -20.30
C ASP A 97 -7.91 5.72 -21.23
N GLN A 98 -7.41 6.84 -20.69
CA GLN A 98 -7.06 8.03 -21.48
C GLN A 98 -5.66 8.51 -21.12
N ASP A 99 -4.93 8.99 -22.12
CA ASP A 99 -3.62 9.59 -21.92
C ASP A 99 -3.75 11.00 -21.30
N GLU A 100 -2.82 11.34 -20.41
CA GLU A 100 -2.63 12.66 -19.83
C GLU A 100 -1.38 13.30 -20.46
N PRO A 101 -1.52 14.28 -21.36
CA PRO A 101 -0.39 14.87 -22.07
C PRO A 101 0.48 15.81 -21.22
N ASP A 102 0.00 16.25 -20.04
CA ASP A 102 0.76 17.13 -19.15
C ASP A 102 1.41 16.36 -18.00
N ASP A 103 2.74 16.24 -18.07
CA ASP A 103 3.55 15.60 -17.03
C ASP A 103 3.37 16.27 -15.66
N GLU A 104 3.13 17.58 -15.58
CA GLU A 104 2.92 18.26 -14.29
C GLU A 104 1.56 17.88 -13.67
N VAL A 105 0.53 17.63 -14.49
CA VAL A 105 -0.75 17.08 -14.02
C VAL A 105 -0.54 15.67 -13.47
N SER A 106 0.17 14.82 -14.21
CA SER A 106 0.50 13.45 -13.77
C SER A 106 1.29 13.45 -12.46
N LEU A 107 2.32 14.29 -12.34
CA LEU A 107 3.13 14.43 -11.12
C LEU A 107 2.31 14.94 -9.92
N SER A 108 1.43 15.92 -10.14
CA SER A 108 0.53 16.45 -9.11
C SER A 108 -0.45 15.40 -8.60
N LYS A 109 -1.01 14.59 -9.51
CA LYS A 109 -1.87 13.45 -9.18
C LYS A 109 -1.11 12.36 -8.42
N CYS A 110 0.06 11.95 -8.90
CA CYS A 110 0.95 11.03 -8.17
C CYS A 110 1.21 11.51 -6.74
N ARG A 111 1.62 12.77 -6.55
CA ARG A 111 1.90 13.33 -5.22
C ARG A 111 0.69 13.23 -4.29
N THR A 112 -0.47 13.68 -4.76
CA THR A 112 -1.70 13.65 -3.96
C THR A 112 -2.10 12.22 -3.59
N THR A 113 -2.01 11.30 -4.55
CA THR A 113 -2.37 9.90 -4.32
C THR A 113 -1.35 9.18 -3.42
N ILE A 114 -0.05 9.46 -3.53
CA ILE A 114 0.96 8.89 -2.63
C ILE A 114 0.69 9.26 -1.18
N GLU A 115 0.38 10.53 -0.91
CA GLU A 115 0.01 10.97 0.45
C GLU A 115 -1.26 10.28 0.95
N GLN A 116 -2.25 10.10 0.09
CA GLN A 116 -3.46 9.34 0.42
C GLN A 116 -3.14 7.86 0.72
N THR A 117 -2.30 7.21 -0.09
CA THR A 117 -1.89 5.81 0.10
C THR A 117 -1.15 5.63 1.43
N LYS A 118 -0.30 6.58 1.83
CA LYS A 118 0.39 6.55 3.13
C LYS A 118 -0.60 6.56 4.30
N VAL A 119 -1.66 7.37 4.22
CA VAL A 119 -2.71 7.42 5.25
C VAL A 119 -3.50 6.10 5.31
N GLU A 120 -3.89 5.57 4.15
CA GLU A 120 -4.61 4.29 4.03
C GLU A 120 -3.77 3.13 4.56
N PHE A 121 -2.48 3.12 4.25
CA PHE A 121 -1.52 2.15 4.77
C PHE A 121 -1.39 2.25 6.29
N ALA A 122 -1.23 3.45 6.84
CA ALA A 122 -1.11 3.64 8.30
C ALA A 122 -2.38 3.20 9.06
N GLU A 123 -3.56 3.33 8.46
CA GLU A 123 -4.79 2.78 9.02
C GLU A 123 -4.76 1.23 9.02
N ALA A 124 -4.37 0.62 7.90
CA ALA A 124 -4.28 -0.83 7.77
C ALA A 124 -3.23 -1.43 8.72
N GLU A 125 -2.03 -0.84 8.76
CA GLU A 125 -0.95 -1.23 9.64
C GLU A 125 -1.40 -1.23 11.11
N ARG A 126 -2.07 -0.16 11.55
CA ARG A 126 -2.58 -0.08 12.93
C ARG A 126 -3.55 -1.20 13.27
N LYS A 127 -4.45 -1.55 12.35
CA LYS A 127 -5.42 -2.65 12.55
C LYS A 127 -4.72 -4.00 12.59
N LEU A 128 -3.76 -4.24 11.70
CA LEU A 128 -2.97 -5.47 11.65
C LEU A 128 -2.07 -5.63 12.87
N ARG A 129 -1.35 -4.59 13.29
CA ARG A 129 -0.55 -4.58 14.54
C ARG A 129 -1.40 -4.92 15.76
N ARG A 130 -2.58 -4.30 15.89
CA ARG A 130 -3.54 -4.62 16.95
C ARG A 130 -4.01 -6.08 16.90
N PHE A 131 -4.23 -6.61 15.70
CA PHE A 131 -4.63 -8.01 15.50
C PHE A 131 -3.55 -9.00 15.93
N TYR A 132 -2.27 -8.68 15.74
CA TYR A 132 -1.12 -9.48 16.18
C TYR A 132 -0.62 -9.14 17.60
N HIS A 133 -1.40 -8.38 18.38
CA HIS A 133 -1.04 -7.93 19.73
C HIS A 133 0.33 -7.24 19.81
N ASP A 134 0.69 -6.50 18.77
CA ASP A 134 1.95 -5.76 18.66
C ASP A 134 1.69 -4.26 18.88
N ASP A 135 2.00 -3.74 20.06
CA ASP A 135 1.90 -2.31 20.39
C ASP A 135 3.13 -1.51 19.90
N GLY A 136 3.83 -2.01 18.88
CA GLY A 136 5.01 -1.36 18.31
C GLY A 136 4.71 0.07 17.80
N PRO A 137 5.71 0.98 17.81
CA PRO A 137 5.48 2.35 17.38
C PRO A 137 5.03 2.38 15.92
N ALA A 138 3.90 3.05 15.64
CA ALA A 138 3.50 3.39 14.29
C ALA A 138 4.54 4.36 13.71
N GLU A 139 5.51 3.87 12.92
CA GLU A 139 6.47 4.73 12.26
C GLU A 139 5.75 5.58 11.21
N GLY A 140 5.55 6.87 11.54
CA GLY A 140 4.87 7.82 10.66
C GLY A 140 4.34 9.07 11.38
N ALA A 141 4.16 9.03 12.71
CA ALA A 141 3.89 10.22 13.49
C ALA A 141 5.22 10.84 13.97
N LYS A 142 5.86 11.64 13.11
CA LYS A 142 6.80 12.66 13.61
C LYS A 142 5.98 13.83 14.15
N GLU A 143 6.22 14.15 15.41
CA GLU A 143 5.79 15.39 16.08
C GLU A 143 6.27 16.65 15.35
#